data_AF-A0A517P7N3-F1
#
_entry.id   AF-A0A517P7N3-F1
#
_cell.length_a   1.000
_cell.length_b   1.000
_cell.length_c   1.000
_cell.angle_alpha   90.00
_cell.angle_beta   90.00
_cell.angle_gamma   90.00
#
_symmetry.space_group_name_H-M   'P 1'
#
loop_
_entity.id
_entity.type
_entity.pdbx_description
1 polymer ?
#
loop_
_entity_poly.entity_id
_entity_poly.type
_entity_poly.pdbx_seq_one_letter_code
_entity_poly.pdbx_strand_id
1 'polypeptide(L)'
;MSKPLLVALFIAGAALTWGTYVPSIHVAAGDKDVGLHSNLRAFLFVGVAYFLVAVLIPLALIFANADPTAQPTANWNSKGITWGIVAGCLGAAGALCVIFAVTASKGSIGPLYVAPLVFAGAPIVNTIATLLYFHPVKTMPDWKFFAGLVLAAIGAVMVMLFKPVDKPAAPTTPAQVEETSAVAETAAVP
;
A
#
# COMPACT_ATOMS: atom_id res chain seq x y z
N MET A 1 15.48 9.06 -22.50
CA MET A 1 14.14 9.23 -21.88
C MET A 1 14.03 10.66 -21.36
N SER A 2 12.90 11.35 -21.54
CA SER A 2 12.72 12.69 -20.98
C SER A 2 12.58 12.62 -19.45
N LYS A 3 13.10 13.63 -18.72
CA LYS A 3 12.96 13.73 -17.25
C LYS A 3 11.52 13.53 -16.74
N PRO A 4 10.47 14.15 -17.33
CA PRO A 4 9.10 13.93 -16.87
C PRO A 4 8.61 12.49 -17.08
N LEU A 5 9.03 11.82 -18.17
CA LEU A 5 8.67 10.43 -18.41
C LEU A 5 9.33 9.50 -17.38
N LEU A 6 10.60 9.74 -17.03
CA LEU A 6 11.27 9.00 -15.96
C LEU A 6 10.55 9.16 -14.61
N VAL A 7 10.16 10.39 -14.26
CA VAL A 7 9.39 10.66 -13.04
C VAL A 7 8.05 9.93 -13.06
N ALA A 8 7.32 10.01 -14.17
CA ALA A 8 6.02 9.34 -14.31
C ALA A 8 6.14 7.80 -14.16
N LEU A 9 7.21 7.20 -14.69
CA LEU A 9 7.46 5.76 -14.54
C LEU A 9 7.72 5.36 -13.08
N PHE A 10 8.51 6.13 -12.32
CA PHE A 10 8.72 5.85 -10.90
C PHE A 10 7.47 6.09 -10.06
N ILE A 11 6.65 7.10 -10.40
CA ILE A 11 5.35 7.31 -9.76
C ILE A 11 4.43 6.12 -10.03
N ALA A 12 4.36 5.65 -11.29
CA ALA A 12 3.56 4.48 -11.65
C ALA A 12 4.06 3.22 -10.93
N GLY A 13 5.37 3.00 -10.90
CA GLY A 13 5.98 1.88 -10.16
C GLY A 13 5.62 1.92 -8.68
N ALA A 14 5.76 3.08 -8.04
CA ALA A 14 5.39 3.26 -6.64
C ALA A 14 3.90 3.00 -6.41
N ALA A 15 3.02 3.53 -7.27
CA ALA A 15 1.57 3.33 -7.18
C ALA A 15 1.19 1.85 -7.34
N LEU A 16 1.83 1.13 -8.27
CA LEU A 16 1.61 -0.30 -8.47
C LEU A 16 2.06 -1.10 -7.25
N THR A 17 3.30 -0.89 -6.77
CA THR A 17 3.84 -1.67 -5.65
C THR A 17 3.09 -1.40 -4.35
N TRP A 18 2.74 -0.15 -4.05
CA TRP A 18 1.96 0.20 -2.86
C TRP A 18 0.50 -0.21 -2.99
N GLY A 19 -0.07 -0.15 -4.19
CA GLY A 19 -1.41 -0.64 -4.48
C GLY A 19 -1.54 -2.15 -4.23
N THR A 20 -0.54 -2.94 -4.63
CA THR A 20 -0.50 -4.39 -4.37
C THR A 20 -0.04 -4.76 -2.96
N TYR A 21 0.63 -3.84 -2.25
CA TYR A 21 1.11 -4.07 -0.88
C TYR A 21 -0.04 -4.36 0.08
N VAL A 22 -1.12 -3.58 0.06
CA VAL A 22 -2.21 -3.70 1.04
C VAL A 22 -2.98 -5.03 0.91
N PRO A 23 -3.35 -5.51 -0.29
CA PRO A 23 -3.89 -6.85 -0.45
C PRO A 23 -2.89 -7.94 -0.03
N SER A 24 -1.62 -7.80 -0.39
CA SER A 24 -0.59 -8.81 -0.06
C SER A 24 -0.41 -8.96 1.45
N ILE A 25 -0.41 -7.85 2.19
CA ILE A 25 -0.25 -7.89 3.64
C ILE A 25 -1.51 -8.37 4.36
N HIS A 26 -2.69 -8.12 3.79
CA HIS A 26 -3.93 -8.73 4.28
C HIS A 26 -3.85 -10.25 4.18
N VAL A 27 -3.38 -10.77 3.05
CA VAL A 27 -3.16 -12.20 2.85
C VAL A 27 -2.17 -12.75 3.89
N ALA A 28 -1.00 -12.13 3.98
CA ALA A 28 0.03 -12.58 4.91
C ALA A 28 -0.39 -12.49 6.39
N ALA A 29 -1.21 -11.51 6.77
CA ALA A 29 -1.60 -11.30 8.17
C ALA A 29 -2.80 -12.15 8.60
N GLY A 30 -3.80 -12.33 7.73
CA GLY A 30 -5.12 -12.81 8.16
C GLY A 30 -5.92 -13.64 7.16
N ASP A 31 -5.34 -14.04 6.02
CA ASP A 31 -5.98 -15.05 5.17
C ASP A 31 -6.17 -16.38 5.92
N LYS A 32 -7.32 -17.03 5.71
CA LYS A 32 -7.72 -18.24 6.45
C LYS A 32 -6.85 -19.46 6.12
N ASP A 33 -6.32 -19.56 4.91
CA ASP A 33 -5.64 -20.75 4.41
C ASP A 33 -4.12 -20.59 4.50
N VAL A 34 -3.60 -19.39 4.20
CA VAL A 34 -2.15 -19.14 4.09
C VAL A 34 -1.61 -18.08 5.05
N GLY A 35 -2.48 -17.41 5.81
CA GLY A 35 -2.10 -16.32 6.69
C GLY A 35 -1.27 -16.76 7.89
N LEU A 36 -0.42 -15.85 8.38
CA LEU A 36 0.33 -16.02 9.63
C LEU A 36 -0.55 -15.86 10.88
N HIS A 37 -1.78 -15.40 10.70
CA HIS A 37 -2.76 -15.11 11.76
C HIS A 37 -2.18 -14.18 12.84
N SER A 38 -1.31 -13.24 12.44
CA SER A 38 -0.64 -12.30 13.34
C SER A 38 -0.09 -11.10 12.59
N ASN A 39 -0.62 -9.92 12.91
CA ASN A 39 -0.16 -8.64 12.35
C ASN A 39 1.33 -8.40 12.56
N LEU A 40 1.83 -8.71 13.76
CA LEU A 40 3.24 -8.48 14.10
C LEU A 40 4.18 -9.46 13.38
N ARG A 41 3.76 -10.71 13.17
CA ARG A 41 4.54 -11.67 12.38
C ARG A 41 4.58 -11.26 10.92
N ALA A 42 3.45 -10.82 10.35
CA ALA A 42 3.41 -10.28 9.00
C ALA A 42 4.31 -9.03 8.86
N PHE A 43 4.22 -8.10 9.82
CA PHE A 43 5.05 -6.90 9.85
C PHE A 43 6.54 -7.20 10.00
N LEU A 44 6.91 -8.23 10.77
CA LEU A 44 8.30 -8.69 10.89
C LEU A 44 8.89 -9.04 9.52
N PHE A 45 8.15 -9.79 8.69
CA PHE A 45 8.60 -10.16 7.35
C PHE A 45 8.60 -8.99 6.36
N VAL A 46 7.72 -7.99 6.54
CA VAL A 46 7.85 -6.69 5.85
C VAL A 46 9.17 -6.02 6.23
N GLY A 47 9.54 -6.04 7.52
CA GLY A 47 10.82 -5.52 8.01
C GLY A 47 12.03 -6.25 7.42
N VAL A 48 11.97 -7.58 7.31
CA VAL A 48 13.00 -8.38 6.62
C VAL A 48 13.13 -7.94 5.16
N ALA A 49 12.01 -7.82 4.44
CA ALA A 49 12.02 -7.35 3.05
C ALA A 49 12.61 -5.93 2.92
N TYR A 50 12.30 -5.03 3.86
CA TYR A 50 12.88 -3.69 3.91
C TYR A 50 14.39 -3.73 4.14
N PHE A 51 14.89 -4.60 5.01
CA PHE A 51 16.34 -4.77 5.16
C PHE A 51 16.99 -5.24 3.84
N LEU A 52 16.42 -6.26 3.20
CA LEU A 52 16.95 -6.77 1.93
C LEU A 52 16.95 -5.69 0.83
N VAL A 53 15.85 -4.97 0.66
CA VAL A 53 15.68 -4.02 -0.45
C VAL A 53 16.24 -2.65 -0.15
N ALA A 54 16.04 -2.12 1.06
CA ALA A 54 16.44 -0.75 1.41
C ALA A 54 17.84 -0.66 2.04
N VAL A 55 18.46 -1.79 2.42
CA VAL A 55 19.83 -1.82 2.95
C VAL A 55 20.75 -2.56 1.99
N LEU A 56 20.49 -3.84 1.70
CA LEU A 56 21.46 -4.63 0.94
C LEU A 56 21.61 -4.17 -0.52
N ILE A 57 20.51 -3.87 -1.22
CA ILE A 57 20.59 -3.40 -2.62
C ILE A 57 21.32 -2.06 -2.72
N PRO A 58 20.98 -1.00 -1.95
CA PRO A 58 21.73 0.26 -2.00
C PRO A 58 23.20 0.10 -1.64
N LEU A 59 23.55 -0.69 -0.61
CA LEU A 59 24.95 -0.94 -0.26
C LEU A 59 25.69 -1.60 -1.43
N ALA A 60 25.11 -2.62 -2.05
CA ALA A 60 25.70 -3.27 -3.21
C ALA A 60 25.94 -2.29 -4.36
N LEU A 61 24.96 -1.43 -4.69
CA LEU A 61 25.08 -0.44 -5.76
C LEU A 61 26.11 0.64 -5.45
N ILE A 62 26.14 1.15 -4.21
CA ILE A 62 27.10 2.18 -3.78
C ILE A 62 28.52 1.64 -3.83
N PHE A 63 28.78 0.46 -3.24
CA PHE A 63 30.12 -0.12 -3.19
C PHE A 63 30.59 -0.70 -4.52
N ALA A 64 29.67 -1.03 -5.44
CA ALA A 64 29.99 -1.37 -6.81
C ALA A 64 30.20 -0.14 -7.72
N ASN A 65 30.10 1.09 -7.21
CA ASN A 65 30.10 2.34 -7.99
C ASN A 65 29.04 2.34 -9.12
N ALA A 66 27.89 1.71 -8.86
CA ALA A 66 26.79 1.55 -9.80
C ALA A 66 25.58 2.43 -9.46
N ASP A 67 25.70 3.35 -8.50
CA ASP A 67 24.65 4.32 -8.17
C ASP A 67 24.54 5.40 -9.27
N PRO A 68 23.44 5.43 -10.04
CA PRO A 68 23.27 6.38 -11.13
C PRO A 68 23.01 7.82 -10.65
N THR A 69 22.81 8.02 -9.35
CA THR A 69 22.53 9.32 -8.72
C THR A 69 23.73 9.89 -7.97
N ALA A 70 24.78 9.09 -7.76
CA ALA A 70 25.95 9.48 -7.00
C ALA A 70 26.70 10.66 -7.66
N GLN A 71 27.09 11.62 -6.83
CA GLN A 71 28.04 12.67 -7.22
C GLN A 71 29.48 12.15 -7.09
N PRO A 72 30.46 12.75 -7.77
CA PRO A 72 31.86 12.28 -7.76
C PRO A 72 32.48 12.18 -6.37
N THR A 73 31.98 12.94 -5.40
CA THR A 73 32.43 12.93 -4.00
C THR A 73 31.37 12.29 -3.12
N ALA A 74 31.74 11.19 -2.45
CA ALA A 74 30.86 10.54 -1.47
C ALA A 74 30.52 11.52 -0.32
N ASN A 75 29.23 11.69 -0.02
CA ASN A 75 28.74 12.59 1.02
C ASN A 75 27.95 11.81 2.08
N TRP A 76 28.56 11.65 3.25
CA TRP A 76 27.98 10.94 4.40
C TRP A 76 27.62 11.91 5.54
N ASN A 77 26.90 12.99 5.20
CA ASN A 77 26.50 14.00 6.17
C ASN A 77 25.55 13.43 7.25
N SER A 78 25.88 13.63 8.53
CA SER A 78 25.08 13.12 9.66
C SER A 78 23.63 13.61 9.65
N LYS A 79 23.35 14.85 9.20
CA LYS A 79 21.97 15.35 9.08
C LYS A 79 21.19 14.59 8.01
N GLY A 80 21.82 14.30 6.88
CA GLY A 80 21.23 13.50 5.80
C GLY A 80 20.91 12.08 6.28
N ILE A 81 21.84 11.47 7.02
CA ILE A 81 21.63 10.15 7.64
C ILE A 81 20.45 10.18 8.62
N THR A 82 20.39 11.17 9.53
CA THR A 82 19.28 11.30 10.48
C THR A 82 17.94 11.47 9.78
N TRP A 83 17.87 12.29 8.72
CA TRP A 83 16.64 12.44 7.94
C TRP A 83 16.23 11.15 7.23
N GLY A 84 17.20 10.39 6.72
CA GLY A 84 16.95 9.06 6.16
C GLY A 84 16.35 8.09 7.18
N ILE A 85 16.89 8.06 8.40
CA ILE A 85 16.38 7.23 9.51
C ILE A 85 14.96 7.65 9.89
N VAL A 86 14.72 8.95 10.07
CA VAL A 86 13.39 9.48 10.42
C VAL A 86 12.37 9.13 9.33
N ALA A 87 12.72 9.30 8.06
CA ALA A 87 11.86 8.93 6.93
C ALA A 87 11.54 7.42 6.93
N GLY A 88 12.54 6.58 7.19
CA GLY A 88 12.37 5.12 7.32
C GLY A 88 11.42 4.74 8.45
N CYS A 89 11.58 5.35 9.64
CA CYS A 89 10.70 5.13 10.78
C CYS A 89 9.25 5.54 10.49
N LEU A 90 9.03 6.69 9.84
CA LEU A 90 7.70 7.15 9.43
C LEU A 90 7.04 6.16 8.45
N GLY A 91 7.80 5.66 7.47
CA GLY A 91 7.33 4.65 6.53
C GLY A 91 6.96 3.32 7.21
N ALA A 92 7.80 2.83 8.12
CA ALA A 92 7.55 1.60 8.87
C ALA A 92 6.35 1.74 9.83
N ALA A 93 6.21 2.88 10.51
CA ALA A 93 5.06 3.17 11.36
C ALA A 93 3.76 3.24 10.55
N GLY A 94 3.78 3.89 9.38
CA GLY A 94 2.64 3.91 8.46
C GLY A 94 2.24 2.50 7.98
N ALA A 95 3.23 1.68 7.59
CA ALA A 95 3.00 0.29 7.19
C ALA A 95 2.35 -0.53 8.32
N LEU A 96 2.81 -0.36 9.56
CA LEU A 96 2.21 -1.00 10.74
C LEU A 96 0.74 -0.58 10.93
N CYS A 97 0.45 0.72 10.84
CA CYS A 97 -0.92 1.23 10.93
C CYS A 97 -1.84 0.64 9.85
N VAL A 98 -1.35 0.51 8.61
CA VAL A 98 -2.10 -0.12 7.51
C VAL A 98 -2.45 -1.57 7.84
N ILE A 99 -1.49 -2.35 8.34
CA ILE A 99 -1.72 -3.76 8.71
C ILE A 99 -2.82 -3.88 9.76
N PHE A 100 -2.73 -3.07 10.82
CA PHE A 100 -3.74 -3.07 11.87
C PHE A 100 -5.11 -2.60 11.37
N ALA A 101 -5.16 -1.58 10.50
CA ALA A 101 -6.42 -1.09 9.95
C ALA A 101 -7.13 -2.14 9.08
N VAL A 102 -6.36 -2.86 8.25
CA VAL A 102 -6.85 -3.89 7.31
C VAL A 102 -7.24 -5.20 8.00
N THR A 103 -6.66 -5.49 9.15
CA THR A 103 -7.01 -6.69 9.94
C THR A 103 -8.12 -6.41 10.96
N ALA A 104 -8.25 -5.16 11.43
CA ALA A 104 -9.38 -4.72 12.24
C ALA A 104 -10.68 -4.57 11.42
N SER A 105 -10.57 -4.36 10.11
CA SER A 105 -11.71 -4.38 9.21
C SER A 105 -12.26 -5.79 9.02
N LYS A 106 -13.59 -5.96 9.09
CA LYS A 106 -14.23 -7.28 9.01
C LYS A 106 -13.99 -7.94 7.64
N GLY A 107 -13.34 -9.10 7.65
CA GLY A 107 -13.20 -9.99 6.49
C GLY A 107 -12.31 -9.46 5.34
N SER A 108 -12.45 -10.08 4.17
CA SER A 108 -11.62 -9.80 2.98
C SER A 108 -11.87 -8.43 2.33
N ILE A 109 -12.84 -7.65 2.84
CA ILE A 109 -13.16 -6.30 2.34
C ILE A 109 -12.14 -5.26 2.81
N GLY A 110 -11.38 -5.52 3.88
CA GLY A 110 -10.45 -4.56 4.48
C GLY A 110 -9.58 -3.77 3.50
N PRO A 111 -8.83 -4.44 2.60
CA PRO A 111 -7.99 -3.76 1.61
C PRO A 111 -8.76 -2.84 0.67
N LEU A 112 -10.03 -3.15 0.34
CA LEU A 112 -10.82 -2.42 -0.66
C LEU A 112 -11.11 -0.97 -0.27
N TYR A 113 -11.20 -0.67 1.02
CA TYR A 113 -11.46 0.70 1.48
C TYR A 113 -10.32 1.29 2.29
N VAL A 114 -9.51 0.49 2.99
CA VAL A 114 -8.37 1.04 3.76
C VAL A 114 -7.31 1.62 2.82
N ALA A 115 -6.97 0.92 1.73
CA ALA A 115 -5.94 1.41 0.81
C ALA A 115 -6.35 2.76 0.17
N PRO A 116 -7.55 2.91 -0.44
CA PRO A 116 -7.94 4.19 -1.01
C PRO A 116 -8.00 5.33 0.02
N LEU A 117 -8.44 5.06 1.26
CA LEU A 117 -8.47 6.09 2.30
C LEU A 117 -7.07 6.59 2.69
N VAL A 118 -6.12 5.66 2.89
CA VAL A 118 -4.75 6.01 3.24
C VAL A 118 -4.07 6.76 2.09
N PHE A 119 -4.21 6.26 0.85
CA PHE A 119 -3.54 6.86 -0.30
C PHE A 119 -4.23 8.11 -0.85
N ALA A 120 -5.49 8.38 -0.51
CA ALA A 120 -6.12 9.67 -0.75
C ALA A 120 -5.77 10.70 0.35
N GLY A 121 -5.60 10.26 1.60
CA GLY A 121 -5.22 11.14 2.71
C GLY A 121 -3.74 11.53 2.72
N ALA A 122 -2.84 10.61 2.36
CA ALA A 122 -1.40 10.84 2.41
C ALA A 122 -0.93 12.05 1.55
N PRO A 123 -1.42 12.26 0.31
CA PRO A 123 -1.06 13.45 -0.47
C PRO A 123 -1.47 14.77 0.19
N ILE A 124 -2.59 14.80 0.91
CA ILE A 124 -3.09 15.99 1.61
C ILE A 124 -2.14 16.32 2.77
N VAL A 125 -1.83 15.33 3.61
CA VAL A 125 -0.91 15.49 4.74
C VAL A 125 0.49 15.88 4.24
N ASN A 126 0.98 15.23 3.18
CA ASN A 126 2.26 15.54 2.55
C ASN A 126 2.31 17.00 2.08
N THR A 127 1.25 17.47 1.42
CA THR A 127 1.17 18.85 0.94
C THR A 127 1.23 19.84 2.09
N ILE A 128 0.43 19.63 3.13
CA ILE A 128 0.40 20.51 4.32
C ILE A 128 1.77 20.53 4.99
N ALA A 129 2.36 19.35 5.25
CA ALA A 129 3.67 19.26 5.89
C ALA A 129 4.76 19.93 5.05
N THR A 130 4.69 19.80 3.72
CA THR A 130 5.64 20.44 2.80
C THR A 130 5.53 21.96 2.86
N LEU A 131 4.31 22.49 2.73
CA LEU A 131 4.08 23.94 2.73
C LEU A 131 4.41 24.60 4.07
N LEU A 132 4.18 23.90 5.18
CA LEU A 132 4.37 24.47 6.51
C LEU A 132 5.79 24.27 7.07
N TYR A 133 6.47 23.15 6.75
CA TYR A 133 7.69 22.76 7.47
C TYR A 133 8.87 22.40 6.56
N PHE A 134 8.67 21.54 5.55
CA PHE A 134 9.81 21.00 4.80
C PHE A 134 10.32 21.95 3.70
N HIS A 135 9.41 22.54 2.94
CA HIS A 135 9.75 23.43 1.83
C HIS A 135 8.69 24.53 1.71
N PRO A 136 8.71 25.55 2.59
CA PRO A 136 7.83 26.70 2.44
C PRO A 136 8.12 27.38 1.08
N VAL A 137 7.14 27.30 0.19
CA VAL A 137 7.25 27.81 -1.18
C VAL A 137 7.09 29.33 -1.18
N LYS A 138 7.89 30.02 -2.01
CA LYS A 138 7.76 31.48 -2.21
C LYS A 138 6.50 31.84 -3.01
N THR A 139 6.06 30.93 -3.87
CA THR A 139 4.85 31.04 -4.70
C THR A 139 3.97 29.85 -4.42
N MET A 140 2.73 30.11 -4.00
CA MET A 140 1.75 29.05 -3.76
C MET A 140 1.46 28.27 -5.06
N PRO A 141 1.16 26.95 -4.96
CA PRO A 141 0.64 26.19 -6.08
C PRO A 141 -0.62 26.85 -6.68
N ASP A 142 -0.87 26.58 -7.96
CA ASP A 142 -2.11 27.02 -8.61
C ASP A 142 -3.34 26.47 -7.88
N TRP A 143 -4.43 27.22 -7.84
CA TRP A 143 -5.67 26.81 -7.15
C TRP A 143 -6.18 25.44 -7.63
N LYS A 144 -5.93 25.07 -8.89
CA LYS A 144 -6.30 23.76 -9.48
C LYS A 144 -5.61 22.59 -8.78
N PHE A 145 -4.39 22.79 -8.28
CA PHE A 145 -3.69 21.77 -7.48
C PHE A 145 -4.46 21.47 -6.20
N PHE A 146 -4.91 22.51 -5.49
CA PHE A 146 -5.72 22.35 -4.28
C PHE A 146 -7.10 21.76 -4.58
N ALA A 147 -7.72 22.12 -5.72
CA ALA A 147 -8.95 21.49 -6.16
C ALA A 147 -8.78 19.97 -6.36
N GLY A 148 -7.63 19.52 -6.89
CA GLY A 148 -7.29 18.10 -6.97
C GLY A 148 -7.25 17.40 -5.61
N LEU A 149 -6.69 18.05 -4.59
CA LEU A 149 -6.66 17.52 -3.22
C LEU A 149 -8.07 17.43 -2.60
N VAL A 150 -8.93 18.43 -2.87
CA VAL A 150 -10.33 18.40 -2.44
C VAL A 150 -11.08 17.24 -3.11
N LEU A 151 -10.87 17.01 -4.41
CA LEU A 151 -11.45 15.87 -5.12
C LEU A 151 -10.97 14.54 -4.55
N ALA A 152 -9.69 14.42 -4.17
CA ALA A 152 -9.17 13.23 -3.49
C ALA A 152 -9.86 13.01 -2.12
N ALA A 153 -10.07 14.08 -1.34
CA ALA A 153 -10.80 14.02 -0.09
C ALA A 153 -12.26 13.59 -0.28
N ILE A 154 -12.94 14.14 -1.29
CA ILE A 154 -14.31 13.73 -1.66
C ILE A 154 -14.33 12.24 -2.05
N GLY A 155 -13.39 11.80 -2.87
CA GLY A 155 -13.26 10.39 -3.25
C GLY A 155 -13.06 9.48 -2.03
N ALA A 156 -12.22 9.89 -1.08
CA ALA A 156 -12.03 9.18 0.18
C ALA A 156 -13.33 9.06 0.98
N VAL A 157 -14.08 10.17 1.12
CA VAL A 157 -15.39 10.17 1.80
C VAL A 157 -16.37 9.24 1.08
N MET A 158 -16.42 9.26 -0.24
CA MET A 158 -17.28 8.35 -1.03
C MET A 158 -16.91 6.88 -0.79
N VAL A 159 -15.62 6.54 -0.78
CA VAL A 159 -15.17 5.16 -0.46
C VAL A 159 -15.61 4.76 0.95
N MET A 160 -15.56 5.67 1.92
CA MET A 160 -16.01 5.39 3.29
C MET A 160 -17.53 5.19 3.39
N LEU A 161 -18.31 6.00 2.67
CA LEU A 161 -19.78 5.95 2.66
C LEU A 161 -20.33 4.75 1.88
N PHE A 162 -19.70 4.41 0.75
CA PHE A 162 -20.15 3.36 -0.17
C PHE A 162 -19.31 2.09 -0.13
N LYS A 163 -18.58 1.85 0.98
CA LYS A 163 -17.82 0.61 1.15
C LYS A 163 -18.74 -0.61 1.08
N PRO A 164 -18.34 -1.72 0.43
CA PRO A 164 -19.13 -2.94 0.40
C PRO A 164 -19.39 -3.47 1.80
N VAL A 165 -20.58 -4.04 2.02
CA VAL A 165 -20.90 -4.81 3.22
C VAL A 165 -21.00 -6.27 2.80
N ASP A 166 -20.19 -7.14 3.40
CA ASP A 166 -20.34 -8.60 3.23
C ASP A 166 -21.74 -8.98 3.69
N LYS A 167 -22.63 -9.35 2.76
CA LYS A 167 -23.82 -10.11 3.10
C LYS A 167 -23.33 -11.50 3.53
N PRO A 168 -23.72 -12.02 4.71
CA PRO A 168 -23.48 -13.42 5.03
C PRO A 168 -23.99 -14.28 3.88
N ALA A 169 -23.16 -15.19 3.38
CA ALA A 169 -23.61 -16.19 2.42
C ALA A 169 -24.86 -16.86 3.01
N ALA A 170 -25.98 -16.80 2.30
CA ALA A 170 -27.18 -17.50 2.72
C ALA A 170 -26.81 -18.97 2.96
N PRO A 171 -27.29 -19.61 4.04
CA PRO A 171 -27.00 -21.01 4.29
C PRO A 171 -27.43 -21.80 3.05
N THR A 172 -26.50 -22.49 2.40
CA THR A 172 -26.81 -23.40 1.31
C THR A 172 -27.75 -24.45 1.88
N THR A 173 -29.03 -24.36 1.52
CA THR A 173 -30.02 -25.33 1.95
C THR A 173 -29.65 -26.67 1.31
N PRO A 174 -29.59 -27.78 2.08
CA PRO A 174 -29.12 -29.10 1.60
C PRO A 174 -29.83 -29.63 0.34
N ALA A 175 -30.98 -29.07 -0.01
CA ALA A 175 -31.78 -29.45 -1.18
C ALA A 175 -31.05 -29.30 -2.53
N GLN A 176 -30.04 -28.44 -2.66
CA GLN A 176 -29.33 -28.28 -3.95
C GLN A 176 -28.24 -29.33 -4.22
N VAL A 177 -27.82 -30.09 -3.20
CA VAL A 177 -26.83 -31.16 -3.36
C VAL A 177 -27.48 -32.45 -3.89
N GLU A 178 -28.75 -32.67 -3.52
CA GLU A 178 -29.52 -33.85 -3.94
C GLU A 178 -29.97 -33.76 -5.41
N GLU A 179 -30.39 -32.57 -5.86
CA GLU A 179 -30.80 -32.33 -7.24
C GLU A 179 -29.61 -32.40 -8.22
N THR A 180 -28.43 -31.94 -7.81
CA THR A 180 -27.21 -32.01 -8.65
C THR A 180 -26.70 -33.45 -8.78
N SER A 181 -26.87 -34.28 -7.75
CA SER A 181 -26.44 -35.69 -7.76
C SER A 181 -27.39 -36.56 -8.59
N ALA A 182 -28.70 -36.32 -8.52
CA ALA A 182 -29.71 -37.05 -9.30
C ALA A 182 -29.61 -36.76 -10.82
N VAL A 183 -29.31 -35.52 -11.21
CA VAL A 183 -29.13 -35.15 -12.62
C VAL A 183 -27.82 -35.71 -13.19
N ALA A 184 -26.76 -35.80 -12.37
CA ALA A 184 -25.48 -36.38 -12.79
C ALA A 184 -25.55 -37.91 -12.99
N GLU A 185 -26.33 -38.62 -12.17
CA GLU A 185 -26.52 -40.08 -12.29
C GLU A 185 -27.37 -40.46 -13.51
N THR A 186 -28.35 -39.64 -13.87
CA THR A 186 -29.22 -39.87 -15.05
C THR A 186 -28.51 -39.62 -16.38
N ALA A 187 -27.44 -38.81 -16.39
CA ALA A 187 -26.68 -38.47 -17.59
C ALA A 187 -25.56 -39.48 -17.93
N ALA A 188 -25.29 -40.46 -17.05
CA ALA A 188 -24.14 -41.36 -17.17
C ALA A 188 -24.45 -42.75 -17.74
N VAL A 189 -25.66 -42.99 -18.27
CA VAL A 189 -26.06 -44.30 -18.84
C VAL A 189 -26.20 -44.24 -20.36
N PRO A 190 -25.21 -44.75 -21.12
CA PRO A 190 -25.43 -45.36 -22.44
C PRO A 190 -25.66 -46.88 -22.36
#